data_AF-A0A920V696-F1
#
_entry.id   AF-A0A920V696-F1
#
_cell.length_a   1.000
_cell.length_b   1.000
_cell.length_c   1.000
_cell.angle_alpha   90.00
_cell.angle_beta   90.00
_cell.angle_gamma   90.00
#
_symmetry.space_group_name_H-M   'P 1'
#
loop_
_entity.id
_entity.type
_entity.pdbx_description
1 polymer ?
#
loop_
_entity_poly.entity_id
_entity_poly.type
_entity_poly.pdbx_seq_one_letter_code
_entity_poly.pdbx_strand_id
1 'polypeptide(L)'
;MHRALTQFMLDMHKKDHGYEELYVPYIVSSNSLIGTGQLPKFGEDLFKLEGSDNYFLSPTGEVPISNMLKDQVIDSKGNYL
;
A
#
# COMPACT_ATOMS: atom_id res chain seq x y z
N MET A 1 2.47 -7.44 -24.06
CA MET A 1 3.77 -7.19 -23.40
C MET A 1 3.59 -6.73 -21.94
N HIS A 2 2.84 -5.65 -21.65
CA HIS A 2 2.61 -5.14 -20.27
C HIS A 2 2.25 -6.22 -19.23
N ARG A 3 1.21 -7.02 -19.48
CA ARG A 3 0.82 -8.13 -18.59
C ARG A 3 1.96 -9.13 -18.33
N ALA A 4 2.73 -9.47 -19.35
CA ALA A 4 3.81 -10.45 -19.20
C ALA A 4 4.93 -9.92 -18.31
N LEU A 5 5.24 -8.63 -18.39
CA LEU A 5 6.22 -7.98 -17.53
C LEU A 5 5.77 -7.95 -16.07
N THR A 6 4.51 -7.59 -15.81
CA THR A 6 3.94 -7.61 -14.45
C THR A 6 4.00 -9.02 -13.84
N GLN A 7 3.59 -10.05 -14.59
CA GLN A 7 3.64 -11.42 -14.09
C GLN A 7 5.07 -11.90 -13.83
N PHE A 8 6.01 -11.58 -14.71
CA PHE A 8 7.42 -11.91 -14.50
C PHE A 8 7.96 -11.29 -13.20
N MET A 9 7.67 -10.01 -12.95
CA MET A 9 8.10 -9.31 -11.74
C MET A 9 7.50 -9.96 -10.48
N LEU A 10 6.19 -10.22 -10.46
CA LEU A 10 5.51 -10.86 -9.33
C LEU A 10 6.07 -12.26 -9.06
N ASP A 11 6.23 -13.08 -10.12
CA ASP A 11 6.77 -14.43 -10.01
C ASP A 11 8.18 -14.45 -9.43
N MET A 12 9.06 -13.57 -9.93
CA MET A 12 10.45 -13.47 -9.47
C MET A 12 10.52 -13.05 -7.99
N HIS A 13 9.77 -12.02 -7.58
CA HIS A 13 9.77 -11.59 -6.18
C HIS A 13 9.22 -12.65 -5.22
N LYS A 14 8.22 -13.40 -5.66
CA LYS A 14 7.60 -14.48 -4.87
C LYS A 14 8.49 -15.72 -4.76
N LYS A 15 9.05 -16.20 -5.88
CA LYS A 15 9.80 -17.46 -5.94
C LYS A 15 11.24 -17.31 -5.48
N ASP A 16 11.89 -16.22 -5.85
CA ASP A 16 13.33 -16.07 -5.71
C ASP A 16 13.72 -15.12 -4.56
N HIS A 17 12.83 -14.22 -4.12
CA HIS A 17 13.12 -13.21 -3.10
C HIS A 17 12.27 -13.31 -1.82
N GLY A 18 11.38 -14.29 -1.73
CA GLY A 18 10.62 -14.58 -0.50
C GLY A 18 9.55 -13.55 -0.13
N TYR A 19 9.09 -12.73 -1.08
CA TYR A 19 7.99 -11.81 -0.84
C TYR A 19 6.64 -12.54 -0.86
N GLU A 20 5.72 -12.12 0.01
CA GLU A 20 4.32 -12.52 -0.05
C GLU A 20 3.58 -11.63 -1.05
N GLU A 21 2.81 -12.26 -1.93
CA GLU A 21 1.98 -11.56 -2.91
C GLU A 21 0.65 -11.15 -2.26
N LEU A 22 0.32 -9.86 -2.34
CA LEU A 22 -0.86 -9.29 -1.70
C LEU A 22 -1.72 -8.57 -2.72
N TYR A 23 -3.05 -8.73 -2.60
CA TYR A 23 -4.03 -7.91 -3.31
C TYR A 23 -4.54 -6.82 -2.36
N VAL A 24 -4.33 -5.55 -2.73
CA VAL A 24 -4.55 -4.41 -1.84
C VAL A 24 -5.55 -3.40 -2.39
N PRO A 25 -6.22 -2.61 -1.55
CA PRO A 25 -7.14 -1.57 -2.00
C PRO A 25 -6.44 -0.48 -2.81
N TYR A 26 -7.06 -0.05 -3.91
CA TYR A 26 -6.63 1.14 -4.66
C TYR A 26 -7.19 2.45 -4.10
N ILE A 27 -8.18 2.38 -3.21
CA ILE A 27 -8.75 3.52 -2.51
C ILE A 27 -8.31 3.43 -1.04
N VAL A 28 -7.70 4.50 -0.54
CA VAL A 28 -7.11 4.56 0.80
C VAL A 28 -7.62 5.77 1.57
N SER A 29 -7.66 5.63 2.89
CA SER A 29 -8.07 6.72 3.78
C SER A 29 -6.97 7.80 3.89
N SER A 30 -7.35 9.02 4.23
CA SER A 30 -6.41 10.10 4.60
C SER A 30 -5.43 9.65 5.71
N ASN A 31 -5.92 8.90 6.69
CA ASN A 31 -5.11 8.35 7.78
C ASN A 31 -4.02 7.39 7.29
N SER A 32 -4.25 6.68 6.18
CA SER A 32 -3.24 5.81 5.56
C SER A 32 -2.12 6.63 4.91
N LEU A 33 -2.50 7.70 4.19
CA LEU A 33 -1.59 8.63 3.53
C LEU A 33 -0.76 9.48 4.51
N ILE A 34 -1.29 9.76 5.70
CA ILE A 34 -0.51 10.39 6.78
C ILE A 34 0.55 9.41 7.30
N GLY A 35 0.18 8.13 7.48
CA GLY A 35 1.10 7.10 7.98
C GLY A 35 2.34 6.89 7.11
N THR A 36 2.20 7.12 5.80
CA THR A 36 3.26 6.96 4.80
C THR A 36 3.84 8.30 4.31
N GLY A 37 3.41 9.43 4.89
CA GLY A 37 4.03 10.74 4.68
C GLY A 37 3.56 11.53 3.45
N GLN A 38 2.59 11.04 2.68
CA GLN A 38 2.03 11.79 1.54
C GLN A 38 1.21 13.00 2.01
N LEU A 39 0.44 12.84 3.10
CA LEU A 39 -0.26 13.96 3.73
C LEU A 39 0.50 14.44 4.97
N PRO A 40 0.46 15.76 5.28
CA PRO A 40 -0.33 16.80 4.60
C PRO A 40 0.37 17.48 3.40
N LYS A 41 1.66 17.22 3.18
CA LYS A 41 2.50 18.04 2.29
C LYS A 41 2.22 17.87 0.80
N PHE A 42 1.84 16.68 0.35
CA PHE A 42 1.70 16.31 -1.06
C PHE A 42 0.23 16.07 -1.44
N GLY A 43 -0.70 16.75 -0.77
CA GLY A 43 -2.14 16.56 -1.00
C GLY A 43 -2.61 16.96 -2.40
N GLU A 44 -1.95 17.93 -3.03
CA GLU A 44 -2.27 18.41 -4.39
C GLU A 44 -1.90 17.39 -5.48
N ASP A 45 -1.00 16.45 -5.19
CA ASP A 45 -0.57 15.39 -6.12
C ASP A 45 -1.49 14.16 -6.07
N LEU A 46 -2.50 14.15 -5.20
CA LEU A 46 -3.37 13.00 -4.95
C LEU A 46 -4.76 13.21 -5.59
N PHE A 47 -5.31 12.12 -6.12
CA PHE A 47 -6.70 12.11 -6.60
C PHE A 47 -7.65 11.84 -5.43
N LYS A 48 -8.30 12.89 -4.92
CA LYS A 48 -9.37 12.79 -3.92
C LYS A 48 -10.68 12.33 -4.58
N LEU A 49 -11.43 11.45 -3.91
CA LEU A 49 -12.76 11.05 -4.38
C LEU A 49 -13.79 12.13 -4.08
N GLU A 50 -14.60 12.50 -5.08
CA GLU A 50 -15.70 13.44 -4.89
C GLU A 50 -16.80 12.83 -3.99
N GLY A 51 -17.40 13.66 -3.13
CA GLY A 51 -18.44 13.22 -2.19
C GLY A 51 -17.92 12.45 -0.97
N SER A 52 -16.60 12.29 -0.83
CA SER A 52 -15.95 11.69 0.33
C SER A 52 -14.84 12.61 0.85
N ASP A 53 -14.94 13.02 2.12
CA ASP A 53 -13.94 13.92 2.68
C ASP A 53 -12.58 13.26 2.96
N ASN A 54 -12.53 11.92 3.01
CA ASN A 54 -11.40 11.19 3.61
C ASN A 54 -10.83 10.06 2.75
N TYR A 55 -11.19 9.96 1.46
CA TYR A 55 -10.69 8.89 0.58
C TYR A 55 -10.00 9.44 -0.67
N PHE A 56 -8.95 8.74 -1.05
CA PHE A 56 -8.06 9.08 -2.16
C PHE A 56 -7.73 7.81 -2.95
N LEU A 57 -7.41 7.95 -4.23
CA LEU A 57 -6.72 6.89 -4.96
C LEU A 57 -5.29 6.76 -4.43
N SER A 58 -4.85 5.52 -4.23
CA SER A 58 -3.51 5.24 -3.75
C SER A 58 -2.48 5.63 -4.82
N PRO A 59 -1.45 6.42 -4.48
CA PRO A 59 -0.41 6.81 -5.44
C PRO A 59 0.56 5.66 -5.77
N THR A 60 0.65 4.64 -4.90
CA THR A 60 1.54 3.48 -5.05
C THR A 60 1.02 2.30 -4.22
N GLY A 61 1.55 1.09 -4.45
CA GLY A 61 1.26 -0.10 -3.62
C GLY A 61 1.79 0.02 -2.19
N GLU A 62 2.82 0.84 -1.95
CA GLU A 62 3.43 1.06 -0.63
C GLU A 62 2.41 1.53 0.42
N VAL A 63 1.50 2.45 0.04
CA VAL A 63 0.57 3.09 0.97
C VAL A 63 -0.36 2.05 1.63
N PRO A 64 -1.11 1.22 0.89
CA PRO A 64 -1.94 0.21 1.52
C PRO A 64 -1.12 -0.91 2.17
N ILE A 65 0.01 -1.35 1.58
CA ILE A 65 0.84 -2.43 2.15
C ILE A 65 1.39 -2.05 3.53
N SER A 66 2.03 -0.88 3.65
CA SER A 66 2.65 -0.44 4.91
C SER A 66 1.61 -0.20 6.01
N ASN A 67 0.39 0.16 5.63
CA ASN A 67 -0.70 0.39 6.58
C ASN A 67 -1.43 -0.90 7.01
N MET A 68 -1.16 -2.08 6.42
CA MET A 68 -1.80 -3.34 6.84
C MET A 68 -1.49 -3.71 8.30
N LEU A 69 -0.31 -3.32 8.76
CA LEU A 69 0.18 -3.57 10.12
C LEU A 69 0.12 -2.32 11.00
N LYS A 70 -0.63 -1.30 10.56
CA LYS A 70 -0.81 -0.08 11.34
C LYS A 70 -1.46 -0.43 12.68
N ASP A 71 -0.95 0.20 13.74
CA ASP A 71 -1.41 0.03 15.13
C ASP A 71 -1.28 -1.41 15.68
N GLN A 72 -0.53 -2.29 15.00
CA GLN A 72 -0.19 -3.64 15.47
C GLN A 72 1.18 -3.66 16.16
N VAL A 73 1.31 -4.46 17.23
CA VAL A 73 2.61 -4.78 17.82
C VAL A 73 3.02 -6.17 17.37
N ILE A 74 4.18 -6.26 16.74
CA ILE A 74 4.70 -7.49 16.17
C ILE A 74 5.95 -7.89 16.94
N ASP A 75 6.03 -9.15 17.36
CA ASP A 75 7.22 -9.67 18.01
C ASP A 75 8.39 -9.83 17.01
N SER A 76 9.58 -10.13 17.51
CA SER A 76 10.76 -10.30 16.66
C SER A 76 10.69 -11.51 15.70
N LYS A 77 9.68 -12.36 15.84
CA LYS A 77 9.43 -13.55 15.03
C LYS A 77 8.29 -13.35 14.02
N GLY A 78 7.64 -12.17 14.00
CA GLY A 78 6.55 -11.86 13.09
C GLY A 78 5.16 -12.26 13.61
N ASN A 79 5.00 -12.61 14.89
CA ASN A 79 3.69 -12.92 15.47
C ASN A 79 3.02 -11.65 16.01
N TYR A 80 1.69 -11.61 15.92
CA TYR A 80 0.87 -10.59 16.56
C TYR A 80 0.85 -10.81 18.08
N LEU A 81 1.07 -9.73 18.85
CA LEU A 81 0.90 -9.71 20.31
C LEU A 81 -0.57 -9.50 20.72
#